data_AF-A0A2N1P3B8-F1
#
_entry.id   AF-A0A2N1P3B8-F1
#
_cell.length_a   1.000
_cell.length_b   1.000
_cell.length_c   1.000
_cell.angle_alpha   90.00
_cell.angle_beta   90.00
_cell.angle_gamma   90.00
#
_symmetry.space_group_name_H-M   'P 1'
#
loop_
_entity.id
_entity.type
_entity.pdbx_description
1 polymer ?
#
loop_
_entity_poly.entity_id
_entity_poly.type
_entity_poly.pdbx_seq_one_letter_code
_entity_poly.pdbx_strand_id
1 'polypeptide(L)'
;MAEELCKMFLLQCPTLYRLDLATDLNFLNPFKFSSLTSTKSCLIKLREFKCSDHPDQLKIFTTLSNICHNIEVMQLGILRDNDNFIDSSLYEGIRQLLRSQRYLKKFICSFAQKGFMSIIGPNFPISLQDITLHACDLLDEEDSFNYFMEYYNLTT
;
A
#
# COMPACT_ATOMS: atom_id res chain seq x y z
N MET A 1 2.54 -7.26 -25.15
CA MET A 1 1.57 -6.25 -25.64
C MET A 1 1.04 -5.40 -24.50
N ALA A 2 0.50 -6.02 -23.46
CA ALA A 2 0.14 -5.38 -22.20
C ALA A 2 1.21 -4.50 -21.52
N GLU A 3 2.45 -4.99 -21.45
CA GLU A 3 3.58 -4.25 -20.85
C GLU A 3 3.96 -2.97 -21.62
N GLU A 4 3.76 -2.94 -22.94
CA GLU A 4 3.98 -1.74 -23.77
C GLU A 4 2.88 -0.70 -23.58
N LEU A 5 1.63 -1.13 -23.34
CA LEU A 5 0.54 -0.22 -22.98
C LEU A 5 0.76 0.40 -21.59
N CYS A 6 1.32 -0.34 -20.63
CA CYS A 6 1.75 0.20 -19.33
C CYS A 6 2.89 1.22 -19.48
N LYS A 7 3.90 0.90 -20.30
CA LYS A 7 4.95 1.86 -20.66
C LYS A 7 4.34 3.11 -21.25
N MET A 8 3.44 2.98 -22.22
CA MET A 8 2.77 4.13 -22.83
C MET A 8 1.96 4.93 -21.81
N PHE A 9 1.15 4.30 -20.96
CA PHE A 9 0.30 5.01 -20.00
C PHE A 9 1.14 5.73 -18.92
N LEU A 10 2.15 5.07 -18.36
CA LEU A 10 3.04 5.65 -17.35
C LEU A 10 3.99 6.71 -17.93
N LEU A 11 4.50 6.51 -19.16
CA LEU A 11 5.33 7.51 -19.84
C LEU A 11 4.50 8.71 -20.32
N GLN A 12 3.23 8.52 -20.67
CA GLN A 12 2.33 9.59 -21.13
C GLN A 12 1.65 10.35 -19.99
N CYS A 13 1.65 9.80 -18.76
CA CYS A 13 1.06 10.46 -17.58
C CYS A 13 2.10 10.80 -16.50
N PRO A 14 3.13 11.61 -16.79
CA PRO A 14 4.08 12.08 -15.76
C PRO A 14 3.41 12.94 -14.67
N THR A 15 2.15 13.32 -14.90
CA THR A 15 1.28 14.08 -14.01
C THR A 15 0.33 13.20 -13.19
N LEU A 16 0.44 11.86 -13.28
CA LEU A 16 -0.44 10.95 -12.54
C LEU A 16 -0.35 11.23 -11.04
N TYR A 17 -1.42 11.81 -10.50
CA TYR A 17 -1.49 12.25 -9.10
C TYR A 17 -2.08 11.16 -8.19
N ARG A 18 -3.04 10.38 -8.72
CA ARG A 18 -3.73 9.31 -8.01
C ARG A 18 -3.72 8.02 -8.83
N LEU A 19 -3.43 6.90 -8.18
CA LEU A 19 -3.51 5.55 -8.73
C LEU A 19 -4.46 4.71 -7.86
N ASP A 20 -5.55 4.22 -8.45
CA ASP A 20 -6.57 3.40 -7.79
C ASP A 20 -6.67 2.05 -8.50
N LEU A 21 -6.32 0.96 -7.79
CA LEU A 21 -6.28 -0.40 -8.31
C LEU A 21 -7.25 -1.27 -7.50
N ALA A 22 -8.46 -1.49 -8.01
CA ALA A 22 -9.52 -2.28 -7.36
C ALA A 22 -10.08 -3.39 -8.28
N THR A 23 -10.62 -4.45 -7.68
CA THR A 23 -11.02 -5.74 -8.31
C THR A 23 -12.16 -5.70 -9.30
N ASP A 24 -13.00 -4.66 -9.32
CA ASP A 24 -14.17 -4.62 -10.21
C ASP A 24 -13.81 -4.58 -11.71
N LEU A 25 -12.52 -4.60 -12.02
CA LEU A 25 -12.00 -4.77 -13.36
C LEU A 25 -11.54 -6.22 -13.55
N ASN A 26 -12.50 -7.12 -13.83
CA ASN A 26 -12.29 -8.28 -14.73
C ASN A 26 -11.58 -7.88 -16.05
N PHE A 27 -11.49 -6.58 -16.31
CA PHE A 27 -10.91 -5.96 -17.46
C PHE A 27 -9.38 -5.90 -17.48
N LEU A 28 -8.68 -6.10 -16.35
CA LEU A 28 -7.26 -5.74 -16.31
C LEU A 28 -6.30 -6.76 -15.66
N ASN A 29 -6.28 -7.98 -16.21
CA ASN A 29 -5.09 -8.85 -16.15
C ASN A 29 -4.07 -8.70 -17.33
N PRO A 30 -3.78 -7.49 -17.87
CA PRO A 30 -2.53 -7.23 -18.59
C PRO A 30 -1.44 -6.60 -17.70
N PHE A 31 -1.72 -6.13 -16.50
CA PHE A 31 -0.79 -5.29 -15.74
C PHE A 31 0.31 -6.06 -15.00
N LYS A 32 1.30 -6.51 -15.75
CA LYS A 32 2.60 -6.83 -15.15
C LYS A 32 3.28 -5.52 -14.76
N PHE A 33 3.16 -5.13 -13.50
CA PHE A 33 4.06 -4.13 -12.88
C PHE A 33 5.48 -4.70 -12.95
N SER A 34 6.24 -4.34 -13.98
CA SER A 34 7.65 -4.68 -14.12
C SER A 34 8.46 -3.41 -13.88
N SER A 35 9.54 -3.55 -13.12
CA SER A 35 10.51 -2.47 -12.92
C SER A 35 11.17 -2.17 -14.26
N LEU A 36 10.96 -0.96 -14.78
CA LEU A 36 11.57 -0.50 -16.02
C LEU A 36 12.50 0.66 -15.68
N THR A 37 13.76 0.55 -16.10
CA THR A 37 14.83 1.52 -15.83
C THR A 37 14.48 2.95 -16.26
N SER A 38 13.61 3.13 -17.26
CA SER A 38 13.14 4.43 -17.77
C SER A 38 11.91 5.02 -17.05
N THR A 39 11.29 4.31 -16.10
CA THR A 39 10.02 4.73 -15.45
C THR A 39 10.20 5.44 -14.11
N LYS A 40 11.45 5.62 -13.63
CA LYS A 40 11.76 6.32 -12.37
C LYS A 40 11.15 7.73 -12.29
N SER A 41 10.92 8.37 -13.43
CA SER A 41 10.39 9.74 -13.53
C SER A 41 8.86 9.81 -13.61
N CYS A 42 8.20 8.70 -13.95
CA CYS A 42 6.77 8.68 -14.32
C CYS A 42 5.82 8.83 -13.13
N LEU A 43 6.26 8.45 -11.93
CA LEU A 43 5.45 8.48 -10.72
C LEU A 43 5.88 9.58 -9.74
N ILE A 44 6.70 10.54 -10.19
CA ILE A 44 7.19 11.61 -9.31
C ILE A 44 6.06 12.49 -8.75
N LYS A 45 4.95 12.60 -9.48
CA LYS A 45 3.74 13.33 -9.10
C LYS A 45 2.68 12.48 -8.39
N LEU A 46 2.88 11.16 -8.28
CA LEU A 46 1.95 10.31 -7.55
C LEU A 46 1.95 10.70 -6.08
N ARG A 47 0.76 10.97 -5.54
CA ARG A 47 0.51 11.38 -4.16
C ARG A 47 -0.53 10.50 -3.48
N GLU A 48 -1.49 9.97 -4.23
CA GLU A 48 -2.52 9.10 -3.70
C GLU A 48 -2.41 7.72 -4.31
N PHE A 49 -2.36 6.70 -3.45
CA PHE A 49 -2.34 5.30 -3.87
C PHE A 49 -3.43 4.52 -3.16
N LYS A 50 -4.28 3.85 -3.92
CA LYS A 50 -5.27 2.91 -3.41
C LYS A 50 -5.11 1.57 -4.10
N CYS A 51 -5.07 0.50 -3.32
CA CYS A 51 -5.06 -0.86 -3.84
C CYS A 51 -5.98 -1.74 -3.00
N SER A 52 -6.91 -2.45 -3.64
CA SER A 52 -7.90 -3.27 -2.96
C SER A 52 -8.15 -4.53 -3.77
N ASP A 53 -8.00 -5.68 -3.14
CA ASP A 53 -8.37 -6.99 -3.68
C ASP A 53 -7.80 -7.26 -5.10
N HIS A 54 -6.53 -6.87 -5.33
CA HIS A 54 -5.86 -7.07 -6.62
C HIS A 54 -4.94 -8.31 -6.59
N PRO A 55 -4.99 -9.22 -7.59
CA PRO A 55 -4.26 -10.50 -7.56
C PRO A 55 -2.73 -10.35 -7.47
N ASP A 56 -2.16 -9.31 -8.08
CA ASP A 56 -0.71 -9.01 -8.04
C ASP A 56 -0.29 -8.02 -6.94
N GLN A 57 -1.03 -7.88 -5.83
CA GLN A 57 -0.75 -6.91 -4.77
C GLN A 57 0.70 -6.93 -4.27
N LEU A 58 1.24 -8.11 -3.98
CA LEU A 58 2.65 -8.25 -3.54
C LEU A 58 3.61 -7.61 -4.56
N LYS A 59 3.42 -7.92 -5.84
CA LYS A 59 4.27 -7.40 -6.92
C LYS A 59 4.13 -5.88 -7.06
N ILE A 60 2.91 -5.36 -6.92
CA ILE A 60 2.64 -3.91 -6.93
C ILE A 60 3.40 -3.23 -5.80
N PHE A 61 3.27 -3.72 -4.57
CA PHE A 61 3.91 -3.12 -3.39
C PHE A 61 5.43 -3.15 -3.50
N THR A 62 6.01 -4.29 -3.89
CA THR A 62 7.46 -4.43 -4.12
C THR A 62 7.95 -3.57 -5.27
N THR A 63 7.14 -3.34 -6.31
CA THR A 63 7.54 -2.47 -7.42
C THR A 63 7.52 -1.01 -7.00
N LEU A 64 6.39 -0.56 -6.41
CA LEU A 64 6.22 0.83 -5.98
C LEU A 64 7.23 1.22 -4.90
N SER A 65 7.59 0.31 -3.99
CA SER A 65 8.61 0.58 -2.97
C SER A 65 9.98 0.94 -3.55
N ASN A 66 10.28 0.50 -4.78
CA ASN A 66 11.54 0.76 -5.46
C ASN A 66 11.54 2.00 -6.37
N ILE A 67 10.36 2.50 -6.77
CA ILE A 67 10.26 3.54 -7.81
C ILE A 67 9.41 4.76 -7.40
N CYS A 68 8.64 4.68 -6.32
CA CYS A 68 7.75 5.75 -5.86
C CYS A 68 7.94 6.01 -4.37
N HIS A 69 8.31 7.24 -4.03
CA HIS A 69 8.67 7.63 -2.65
C HIS A 69 7.90 8.86 -2.15
N ASN A 70 6.91 9.31 -2.93
CA ASN A 70 6.21 10.58 -2.73
C ASN A 70 4.73 10.41 -2.36
N ILE A 71 4.28 9.19 -2.03
CA ILE A 71 2.89 8.95 -1.65
C ILE A 71 2.61 9.69 -0.34
N GLU A 72 1.53 10.47 -0.32
CA GLU A 72 1.01 11.21 0.83
C GLU A 72 -0.21 10.52 1.45
N VAL A 73 -1.03 9.83 0.63
CA VAL A 73 -2.20 9.08 1.09
C VAL A 73 -2.15 7.66 0.52
N MET A 74 -2.21 6.67 1.41
CA MET A 74 -2.19 5.26 1.06
C MET A 74 -3.41 4.54 1.63
N GLN A 75 -4.17 3.87 0.78
CA GLN A 75 -5.32 3.08 1.17
C GLN A 75 -5.20 1.64 0.67
N LEU A 76 -5.16 0.69 1.60
CA LEU A 76 -5.11 -0.74 1.32
C LEU A 76 -6.45 -1.37 1.72
N GLY A 77 -7.06 -2.11 0.77
CA GLY A 77 -8.34 -2.79 0.94
C GLY A 77 -8.22 -4.32 0.82
N ILE A 78 -9.32 -5.02 1.12
CA ILE A 78 -9.45 -6.48 1.31
C ILE A 78 -8.43 -7.29 0.51
N LEU A 79 -7.77 -8.24 1.16
CA LEU A 79 -6.85 -9.18 0.53
C LEU A 79 -7.59 -10.52 0.41
N ARG A 80 -7.91 -10.97 -0.80
CA ARG A 80 -8.41 -12.34 -0.99
C ARG A 80 -7.23 -13.30 -0.86
N ASP A 81 -7.13 -13.93 0.29
CA ASP A 81 -6.67 -15.32 0.33
C ASP A 81 -7.91 -16.16 0.62
N ASN A 82 -8.16 -17.16 -0.21
CA ASN A 82 -9.30 -18.08 -0.05
C ASN A 82 -9.23 -18.88 1.27
N ASP A 83 -8.13 -18.78 2.00
CA ASP A 83 -7.82 -19.52 3.22
C ASP A 83 -7.50 -18.59 4.41
N ASN A 84 -8.35 -17.60 4.71
CA ASN A 84 -8.43 -16.86 5.98
C ASN A 84 -7.13 -16.19 6.55
N PHE A 85 -6.00 -16.27 5.87
CA PHE A 85 -4.71 -15.76 6.33
C PHE A 85 -4.05 -14.96 5.22
N ILE A 86 -3.76 -13.70 5.52
CA ILE A 86 -2.89 -12.87 4.68
C ILE A 86 -1.48 -13.46 4.74
N ASP A 87 -0.93 -13.86 3.60
CA ASP A 87 0.45 -14.36 3.50
C ASP A 87 1.45 -13.38 4.13
N SER A 88 2.37 -13.92 4.94
CA SER A 88 3.55 -13.23 5.49
C SER A 88 4.33 -12.42 4.45
N SER A 89 4.39 -12.89 3.20
CA SER A 89 5.07 -12.20 2.09
C SER A 89 4.40 -10.86 1.77
N LEU A 90 3.08 -10.79 1.90
CA LEU A 90 2.29 -9.60 1.62
C LEU A 90 2.50 -8.53 2.68
N TYR A 91 2.56 -8.92 3.96
CA TYR A 91 2.95 -8.02 5.03
C TYR A 91 4.35 -7.45 4.81
N GLU A 92 5.30 -8.27 4.35
CA GLU A 92 6.63 -7.78 4.00
C GLU A 92 6.59 -6.76 2.85
N GLY A 93 5.78 -7.00 1.82
CA GLY A 93 5.55 -6.03 0.75
C GLY A 93 4.99 -4.70 1.26
N ILE A 94 4.01 -4.75 2.17
CA ILE A 94 3.45 -3.56 2.83
C ILE A 94 4.52 -2.83 3.64
N ARG A 95 5.32 -3.55 4.43
CA ARG A 95 6.43 -2.96 5.22
C ARG A 95 7.42 -2.25 4.30
N GLN A 96 7.85 -2.87 3.22
CA GLN A 96 8.77 -2.24 2.26
C GLN A 96 8.16 -0.99 1.63
N LEU A 97 6.90 -1.05 1.23
CA LEU A 97 6.21 0.10 0.66
C LEU A 97 6.13 1.25 1.66
N LEU A 98 5.69 1.00 2.90
CA LEU A 98 5.62 2.01 3.97
C LEU A 98 6.98 2.66 4.23
N ARG A 99 8.04 1.87 4.42
CA ARG A 99 9.41 2.37 4.69
C ARG A 99 9.95 3.26 3.58
N SER A 100 9.56 2.97 2.33
CA SER A 100 10.03 3.70 1.17
C SER A 100 9.37 5.08 1.00
N GLN A 101 8.25 5.35 1.69
CA GLN A 101 7.55 6.62 1.59
C GLN A 101 8.10 7.63 2.59
N ARG A 102 8.52 8.81 2.11
CA ARG A 102 9.03 9.89 2.98
C ARG A 102 7.94 10.89 3.38
N TYR A 103 6.86 10.94 2.63
CA TYR A 103 5.83 11.98 2.74
C TYR A 103 4.45 11.44 3.08
N LEU A 104 4.35 10.17 3.48
CA LEU A 104 3.07 9.55 3.80
C LEU A 104 2.47 10.23 5.03
N LYS A 105 1.33 10.88 4.85
CA LYS A 105 0.58 11.59 5.92
C LYS A 105 -0.59 10.76 6.42
N LYS A 106 -1.23 9.99 5.54
CA LYS A 106 -2.43 9.20 5.87
C LYS A 106 -2.30 7.76 5.38
N PHE A 107 -2.49 6.81 6.29
CA PHE A 107 -2.52 5.38 6.00
C PHE A 107 -3.85 4.78 6.42
N ILE A 108 -4.55 4.13 5.48
CA ILE A 108 -5.82 3.44 5.73
C ILE A 108 -5.63 1.97 5.38
N CYS A 109 -5.87 1.07 6.32
CA CYS A 109 -5.81 -0.37 6.11
C CYS A 109 -7.16 -0.98 6.47
N SER A 110 -7.86 -1.53 5.47
CA SER A 110 -9.24 -1.99 5.64
C SER A 110 -9.37 -3.46 6.02
N PHE A 111 -8.24 -4.17 6.09
CA PHE A 111 -8.16 -5.61 6.43
C PHE A 111 -7.27 -5.85 7.65
N ALA A 112 -6.96 -4.80 8.42
CA ALA A 112 -6.06 -4.91 9.54
C ALA A 112 -6.62 -5.93 10.54
N GLN A 113 -5.87 -6.99 10.83
CA GLN A 113 -6.22 -7.97 11.86
C GLN A 113 -5.59 -7.59 13.20
N LYS A 114 -6.00 -8.26 14.28
CA LYS A 114 -5.35 -8.12 15.59
C LYS A 114 -3.83 -8.38 15.46
N GLY A 115 -3.01 -7.53 16.07
CA GLY A 115 -1.56 -7.61 15.96
C GLY A 115 -0.97 -7.07 14.65
N PHE A 116 -1.78 -6.50 13.75
CA PHE A 116 -1.30 -5.85 12.52
C PHE A 116 -0.15 -4.88 12.79
N MET A 117 -0.29 -4.03 13.81
CA MET A 117 0.77 -3.07 14.17
C MET A 117 2.05 -3.76 14.65
N SER A 118 1.95 -4.89 15.36
CA SER A 118 3.11 -5.67 15.76
C SER A 118 3.80 -6.34 14.56
N ILE A 119 3.02 -6.77 13.56
CA ILE A 119 3.53 -7.37 12.32
C ILE A 119 4.21 -6.32 11.43
N ILE A 120 3.56 -5.16 11.26
CA ILE A 120 4.10 -4.05 10.49
C ILE A 120 5.31 -3.44 11.21
N GLY A 121 5.30 -3.35 12.54
CA GLY A 121 6.39 -2.79 13.32
C GLY A 121 6.65 -1.29 13.03
N PRO A 122 7.83 -0.76 13.36
CA PRO A 122 8.15 0.67 13.26
C PRO A 122 8.50 1.10 11.84
N ASN A 123 7.71 0.68 10.86
CA ASN A 123 7.97 0.90 9.42
C ASN A 123 7.23 2.10 8.84
N PHE A 124 6.41 2.76 9.66
CA PHE A 124 5.75 3.99 9.28
C PHE A 124 6.74 5.16 9.27
N PRO A 125 6.65 6.06 8.27
CA PRO A 125 7.52 7.22 8.21
C PRO A 125 7.12 8.28 9.24
N ILE A 126 8.09 9.09 9.66
CA ILE A 126 7.91 10.17 10.63
C ILE A 126 6.89 11.24 10.18
N SER A 127 6.59 11.31 8.88
CA SER A 127 5.61 12.23 8.31
C SER A 127 4.15 11.80 8.50
N LEU A 128 3.92 10.59 9.02
CA LEU A 128 2.59 10.02 9.21
C LEU A 128 1.84 10.78 10.31
N GLN A 129 0.62 11.19 9.99
CA GLN A 129 -0.24 12.00 10.84
C GLN A 129 -1.53 11.27 11.21
N ASP A 130 -2.02 10.41 10.32
CA ASP A 130 -3.31 9.72 10.46
C ASP A 130 -3.19 8.25 10.07
N ILE A 131 -3.67 7.38 10.96
CA ILE A 131 -3.82 5.96 10.70
C ILE A 131 -5.25 5.52 10.99
N THR A 132 -5.88 4.93 9.99
CA THR A 132 -7.18 4.29 10.13
C THR A 132 -7.02 2.79 9.87
N LEU A 133 -7.29 1.97 10.89
CA LEU A 133 -7.35 0.52 10.77
C LEU A 133 -8.82 0.09 10.87
N HIS A 134 -9.37 -0.50 9.81
CA HIS A 134 -10.65 -1.19 9.92
C HIS A 134 -10.37 -2.65 10.27
N ALA A 135 -10.80 -3.05 11.46
CA ALA A 135 -10.62 -4.41 11.94
C ALA A 135 -11.66 -5.35 11.33
N CYS A 136 -11.21 -6.45 10.73
CA CYS A 136 -12.11 -7.51 10.26
C CYS A 136 -12.53 -8.47 11.39
N ASP A 137 -11.77 -8.60 12.48
CA ASP A 137 -12.11 -9.43 13.63
C ASP A 137 -11.56 -8.81 14.93
N LEU A 138 -12.42 -8.15 15.71
CA LEU A 138 -12.13 -7.81 17.10
C LEU A 138 -12.91 -8.79 17.99
N LEU A 139 -12.25 -9.85 18.44
CA LEU A 139 -12.61 -10.53 19.68
C LEU A 139 -11.58 -10.11 20.75
N ASP A 140 -12.13 -9.67 21.86
CA ASP A 140 -11.52 -8.94 22.97
C ASP A 140 -10.17 -9.52 23.44
N GLU A 141 -9.12 -8.69 23.44
CA GLU A 141 -8.02 -8.67 24.43
C GLU A 141 -7.01 -7.57 24.07
N GLU A 142 -6.44 -6.92 25.10
CA GLU A 142 -5.64 -5.67 25.15
C GLU A 142 -5.11 -5.04 23.85
N ASP A 143 -5.44 -3.75 23.71
CA ASP A 143 -5.35 -2.97 22.48
C ASP A 143 -3.92 -2.51 22.18
N SER A 144 -3.24 -3.24 21.30
CA SER A 144 -1.90 -2.90 20.79
C SER A 144 -1.87 -1.57 20.01
N PHE A 145 -3.04 -0.99 19.71
CA PHE A 145 -3.18 0.35 19.14
C PHE A 145 -2.67 1.43 20.11
N ASN A 146 -2.91 1.29 21.42
CA ASN A 146 -2.49 2.28 22.40
C ASN A 146 -0.96 2.40 22.47
N TYR A 147 -0.25 1.26 22.47
CA TYR A 147 1.22 1.24 22.43
C TYR A 147 1.79 1.93 21.18
N PHE A 148 1.14 1.71 20.04
CA PHE A 148 1.53 2.34 18.78
C PHE A 148 1.32 3.86 18.81
N MET A 149 0.16 4.32 19.29
CA MET A 149 -0.18 5.74 19.38
C MET A 149 0.78 6.48 20.32
N GLU A 150 1.13 5.87 21.45
CA GLU A 150 2.12 6.40 22.40
C GLU A 150 3.52 6.49 21.78
N TYR A 151 3.98 5.45 21.07
CA TYR A 151 5.31 5.46 20.46
C TYR A 151 5.50 6.58 19.43
N TYR A 152 4.44 6.92 18.68
CA TYR A 152 4.48 7.92 17.63
C TYR A 152 3.93 9.31 18.04
N ASN A 153 3.53 9.51 19.29
CA ASN A 153 2.86 10.74 19.78
C ASN A 153 1.65 11.15 18.92
N LEU A 154 0.87 10.18 18.47
CA LEU A 154 -0.35 10.43 17.70
C LEU A 154 -1.52 10.60 18.67
N THR A 155 -2.32 11.64 18.50
CA THR A 155 -3.52 11.87 19.32
C THR A 155 -4.70 11.07 18.78
N THR A 156 -5.46 10.44 19.66
CA THR A 156 -6.73 9.76 19.37
C THR A 156 -7.84 10.71 18.95
#